data_AF-A0A6P1F5F6-F1
#
_entry.id   AF-A0A6P1F5F6-F1
#
_cell.length_a   1.000
_cell.length_b   1.000
_cell.length_c   1.000
_cell.angle_alpha   90.00
_cell.angle_beta   90.00
_cell.angle_gamma   90.00
#
_symmetry.space_group_name_H-M   'P 1'
#
loop_
_entity.id
_entity.type
_entity.pdbx_description
1 polymer ?
#
loop_
_entity_poly.entity_id
_entity_poly.type
_entity_poly.pdbx_seq_one_letter_code
_entity_poly.pdbx_strand_id
1 'polypeptide(L)'
;MARGSGRRRGTGLEDDILRASTRGPGARTRAEVAPPSGRHLVLPPASGTVLAVDLGALVGLAARADLVIALERRPGDFAVAATPLLSWWSSIETIPTEEEERRIDAEALAAVTLGPGPAADVDSQLRGLVAGGDHDALASALALLARVPDPPTAFQDPEGFLRVMTPESSFERRLAAVPLETLPVERALLLLRDCAFTATLPRRRAAVAEAAARVLAGAPEASARVGELADAVDAALERRWSAV
;
A
#
# COMPACT_ATOMS: atom_id res chain seq x y z
N MET A 1 -25.05 38.48 -45.49
CA MET A 1 -23.58 38.31 -45.35
C MET A 1 -23.27 37.78 -43.96
N ALA A 2 -22.25 36.91 -43.86
CA ALA A 2 -21.76 36.12 -42.68
C ALA A 2 -22.54 34.81 -42.41
N ARG A 3 -22.00 33.66 -42.88
CA ARG A 3 -21.02 32.73 -42.24
C ARG A 3 -21.74 31.79 -41.24
N GLY A 4 -21.60 30.47 -41.26
CA GLY A 4 -20.69 29.58 -41.96
C GLY A 4 -21.08 28.12 -41.66
N SER A 5 -20.59 27.24 -42.53
CA SER A 5 -20.77 25.79 -42.57
C SER A 5 -20.73 25.08 -41.22
N GLY A 6 -21.82 24.39 -40.88
CA GLY A 6 -21.83 23.33 -39.88
C GLY A 6 -20.93 22.17 -40.32
N ARG A 7 -19.70 22.18 -39.83
CA ARG A 7 -18.73 21.12 -40.04
C ARG A 7 -19.23 19.89 -39.27
N ARG A 8 -19.77 18.90 -39.99
CA ARG A 8 -19.97 17.54 -39.46
C ARG A 8 -18.61 17.04 -38.95
N ARG A 9 -18.43 16.94 -37.63
CA ARG A 9 -17.33 16.16 -37.04
C ARG A 9 -17.67 14.69 -37.25
N GLY A 10 -16.76 13.99 -37.91
CA GLY A 10 -16.88 12.56 -38.18
C GLY A 10 -16.92 11.76 -36.89
N THR A 11 -17.63 10.63 -36.98
CA THR A 11 -17.57 9.50 -36.06
C THR A 11 -16.10 9.09 -35.88
N GLY A 12 -15.54 9.42 -34.72
CA GLY A 12 -14.18 9.05 -34.36
C GLY A 12 -14.14 7.63 -33.82
N LEU A 13 -12.98 6.98 -33.94
CA LEU A 13 -12.64 5.71 -33.29
C LEU A 13 -13.02 5.69 -31.79
N GLU A 14 -12.96 6.86 -31.15
CA GLU A 14 -13.31 7.09 -29.75
C GLU A 14 -14.82 6.91 -29.48
N ASP A 15 -15.70 7.36 -30.38
CA ASP A 15 -17.16 7.14 -30.28
C ASP A 15 -17.53 5.68 -30.55
N ASP A 16 -16.77 4.99 -31.41
CA ASP A 16 -16.96 3.57 -31.70
C ASP A 16 -16.43 2.68 -30.56
N ILE A 17 -15.34 3.08 -29.89
CA ILE A 17 -14.82 2.42 -28.68
C ILE A 17 -15.79 2.61 -27.50
N LEU A 18 -16.38 3.79 -27.32
CA LEU A 18 -17.35 4.07 -26.27
C LEU A 18 -18.70 3.36 -26.49
N ARG A 19 -19.10 3.13 -27.74
CA ARG A 19 -20.33 2.38 -28.06
C ARG A 19 -20.16 0.87 -28.06
N ALA A 20 -18.96 0.35 -28.40
CA ALA A 20 -18.67 -1.09 -28.34
C ALA A 20 -18.45 -1.61 -26.91
N SER A 21 -18.24 -0.71 -25.95
CA SER A 21 -18.06 -1.02 -24.53
C SER A 21 -19.41 -1.02 -23.79
N THR A 22 -19.92 -2.18 -23.37
CA THR A 22 -20.87 -2.22 -22.23
C THR A 22 -20.15 -2.18 -20.88
N ARG A 23 -18.85 -2.48 -20.81
CA ARG A 23 -17.89 -2.01 -19.78
C ARG A 23 -16.49 -1.97 -20.39
N GLY A 24 -15.96 -0.77 -20.60
CA GLY A 24 -14.71 -0.53 -21.32
C GLY A 24 -13.47 -0.62 -20.43
N PRO A 25 -12.28 -0.73 -21.04
CA PRO A 25 -11.03 -0.90 -20.33
C PRO A 25 -10.67 0.38 -19.57
N GLY A 26 -10.39 0.25 -18.28
CA GLY A 26 -10.01 1.39 -17.41
C GLY A 26 -11.15 2.02 -16.59
N ALA A 27 -12.39 1.51 -16.66
CA ALA A 27 -13.54 2.17 -16.04
C ALA A 27 -13.61 2.14 -14.49
N ARG A 28 -12.64 1.55 -13.77
CA ARG A 28 -12.56 1.65 -12.30
C ARG A 28 -11.10 1.63 -11.78
N THR A 29 -10.29 2.62 -12.12
CA THR A 29 -8.92 2.79 -11.56
C THR A 29 -8.88 3.33 -10.11
N ARG A 30 -10.01 3.38 -9.40
CA ARG A 30 -10.02 3.73 -7.96
C ARG A 30 -11.27 3.27 -7.23
N ALA A 31 -11.81 2.10 -7.59
CA ALA A 31 -12.79 1.49 -6.72
C ALA A 31 -12.05 1.03 -5.46
N GLU A 32 -12.42 1.59 -4.30
CA GLU A 32 -12.46 0.76 -3.10
C GLU A 32 -13.28 -0.46 -3.48
N VAL A 33 -12.60 -1.54 -3.89
CA VAL A 33 -13.25 -2.81 -4.17
C VAL A 33 -13.57 -3.38 -2.79
N ALA A 34 -14.64 -2.89 -2.19
CA ALA A 34 -15.25 -3.54 -1.06
C ALA A 34 -15.62 -4.95 -1.53
N PRO A 35 -15.11 -6.00 -0.88
CA PRO A 35 -15.38 -7.35 -1.33
C PRO A 35 -16.89 -7.59 -1.29
N PRO A 36 -17.48 -8.14 -2.38
CA PRO A 36 -18.90 -8.39 -2.44
C PRO A 36 -19.34 -9.44 -1.40
N SER A 37 -20.63 -9.47 -1.10
CA SER A 37 -21.25 -10.59 -0.37
C SER A 37 -21.04 -11.87 -1.19
N GLY A 38 -20.30 -12.84 -0.64
CA GLY A 38 -19.92 -14.07 -1.36
C GLY A 38 -18.41 -14.28 -1.54
N ARG A 39 -17.56 -13.47 -0.89
CA ARG A 39 -16.11 -13.76 -0.82
C ARG A 39 -15.85 -15.11 -0.15
N HIS A 40 -15.00 -15.91 -0.76
CA HIS A 40 -14.46 -17.12 -0.17
C HIS A 40 -13.16 -16.81 0.59
N LEU A 41 -12.98 -17.43 1.75
CA LEU A 41 -11.84 -17.17 2.63
C LEU A 41 -10.89 -18.35 2.62
N VAL A 42 -9.63 -18.11 2.29
CA VAL A 42 -8.60 -19.15 2.22
C VAL A 42 -7.74 -19.11 3.48
N LEU A 43 -7.84 -20.20 4.25
CA LEU A 43 -7.18 -20.34 5.55
C LEU A 43 -5.87 -21.14 5.41
N PRO A 44 -4.78 -20.74 6.08
CA PRO A 44 -3.54 -21.49 6.04
C PRO A 44 -3.65 -22.79 6.85
N PRO A 45 -3.00 -23.88 6.40
CA PRO A 45 -3.03 -25.16 7.11
C PRO A 45 -2.27 -25.13 8.45
N ALA A 46 -1.39 -24.15 8.67
CA ALA A 46 -0.64 -23.95 9.89
C ALA A 46 -0.32 -22.46 10.11
N SER A 47 -0.07 -22.08 11.36
CA SER A 47 0.38 -20.72 11.69
C SER A 47 1.84 -20.51 11.29
N GLY A 48 2.18 -19.32 10.81
CA GLY A 48 3.55 -18.97 10.42
C GLY A 48 3.66 -17.56 9.86
N THR A 49 4.89 -17.09 9.64
CA THR A 49 5.14 -15.81 8.96
C THR A 49 5.02 -16.01 7.46
N VAL A 50 4.31 -15.11 6.76
CA VAL A 50 4.31 -15.05 5.30
C VAL A 50 5.70 -14.60 4.86
N LEU A 51 6.43 -15.47 4.18
CA LEU A 51 7.80 -15.19 3.73
C LEU A 51 7.80 -14.60 2.32
N ALA A 52 6.95 -15.15 1.45
CA ALA A 52 6.86 -14.75 0.06
C ALA A 52 5.47 -15.06 -0.50
N VAL A 53 5.09 -14.31 -1.54
CA VAL A 53 3.87 -14.54 -2.32
C VAL A 53 4.25 -14.50 -3.80
N ASP A 54 3.94 -15.56 -4.54
CA ASP A 54 4.10 -15.60 -5.99
C ASP A 54 2.92 -14.90 -6.67
N LEU A 55 3.10 -13.60 -6.90
CA LEU A 55 2.08 -12.77 -7.54
C LEU A 55 1.79 -13.18 -8.99
N GLY A 56 2.79 -13.71 -9.71
CA GLY A 56 2.61 -14.19 -11.08
C GLY A 56 1.68 -15.40 -11.12
N ALA A 57 1.89 -16.35 -10.20
CA ALA A 57 1.02 -17.51 -10.06
C ALA A 57 -0.42 -17.11 -9.68
N LEU A 58 -0.60 -16.16 -8.75
CA LEU A 58 -1.91 -15.67 -8.34
C LEU A 58 -2.65 -14.93 -9.47
N VAL A 59 -1.97 -14.05 -10.22
CA VAL A 59 -2.55 -13.39 -11.39
C VAL A 59 -2.95 -14.42 -12.44
N GLY A 60 -2.09 -15.41 -12.70
CA GLY A 60 -2.39 -16.50 -13.64
C GLY A 60 -3.59 -17.35 -13.20
N LEU A 61 -3.69 -17.70 -11.91
CA LEU A 61 -4.84 -18.40 -11.35
C LEU A 61 -6.13 -17.58 -11.52
N ALA A 62 -6.09 -16.32 -11.11
CA ALA A 62 -7.23 -15.41 -11.18
C ALA A 62 -7.72 -15.19 -12.62
N ALA A 63 -6.80 -15.12 -13.59
CA ALA A 63 -7.15 -15.01 -15.00
C ALA A 63 -7.82 -16.28 -15.54
N ARG A 64 -7.29 -17.48 -15.21
CA ARG A 64 -7.85 -18.75 -15.69
C ARG A 64 -9.21 -19.09 -15.10
N ALA A 65 -9.45 -18.69 -13.86
CA ALA A 65 -10.66 -19.03 -13.12
C ALA A 65 -11.65 -17.85 -13.00
N ASP A 66 -11.40 -16.75 -13.73
CA ASP A 66 -12.20 -15.53 -13.70
C ASP A 66 -12.45 -14.99 -12.29
N LEU A 67 -11.40 -14.90 -11.48
CA LEU A 67 -11.45 -14.46 -10.08
C LEU A 67 -10.87 -13.06 -9.90
N VAL A 68 -11.26 -12.45 -8.79
CA VAL A 68 -10.48 -11.43 -8.09
C VAL A 68 -9.98 -12.02 -6.78
N ILE A 69 -8.68 -11.87 -6.52
CA ILE A 69 -8.02 -12.33 -5.30
C ILE A 69 -7.58 -11.11 -4.49
N ALA A 70 -7.91 -11.08 -3.20
CA ALA A 70 -7.39 -10.10 -2.26
C ALA A 70 -6.51 -10.79 -1.23
N LEU A 71 -5.24 -10.40 -1.14
CA LEU A 71 -4.41 -10.82 -0.01
C LEU A 71 -4.89 -10.11 1.25
N GLU A 72 -5.07 -10.87 2.32
CA GLU A 72 -5.40 -10.35 3.65
C GLU A 72 -4.12 -10.14 4.48
N ARG A 73 -3.03 -10.83 4.10
CA ARG A 73 -1.72 -10.81 4.77
C ARG A 73 -0.60 -10.48 3.79
N ARG A 74 0.44 -9.81 4.28
CA ARG A 74 1.64 -9.45 3.49
C ARG A 74 2.81 -10.33 3.84
N PRO A 75 3.81 -10.43 2.95
CA PRO A 75 5.15 -10.81 3.37
C PRO A 75 5.57 -10.04 4.63
N GLY A 76 6.04 -10.76 5.64
CA GLY A 76 6.39 -10.25 6.97
C GLY A 76 5.27 -10.35 8.02
N ASP A 77 4.00 -10.44 7.63
CA ASP A 77 2.91 -10.63 8.60
C ASP A 77 2.88 -12.06 9.12
N PHE A 78 2.48 -12.22 10.39
CA PHE A 78 2.20 -13.53 10.98
C PHE A 78 0.76 -13.94 10.70
N ALA A 79 0.57 -15.09 10.07
CA ALA A 79 -0.72 -15.71 9.81
C ALA A 79 -1.00 -16.79 10.85
N VAL A 80 -2.18 -16.75 11.45
CA VAL A 80 -2.67 -17.82 12.34
C VAL A 80 -3.52 -18.79 11.51
N ALA A 81 -3.44 -20.09 11.77
CA ALA A 81 -4.18 -21.15 11.06
C ALA A 81 -5.70 -20.90 10.90
N ALA A 82 -6.30 -20.11 11.78
CA ALA A 82 -7.73 -19.76 11.74
C ALA A 82 -8.03 -18.36 11.16
N THR A 83 -7.03 -17.69 10.58
CA THR A 83 -7.18 -16.37 9.97
C THR A 83 -6.87 -16.44 8.49
N PRO A 84 -7.63 -15.75 7.62
CA PRO A 84 -7.43 -15.84 6.19
C PRO A 84 -6.06 -15.28 5.78
N LEU A 85 -5.40 -15.98 4.85
CA LEU A 85 -4.23 -15.45 4.13
C LEU A 85 -4.66 -14.54 2.99
N LEU A 86 -5.72 -14.96 2.31
CA LEU A 86 -6.30 -14.29 1.16
C LEU A 86 -7.79 -14.63 1.11
N SER A 87 -8.52 -13.82 0.36
CA SER A 87 -9.89 -14.09 -0.05
C SER A 87 -9.98 -14.02 -1.56
N TRP A 88 -10.96 -14.70 -2.14
CA TRP A 88 -11.25 -14.58 -3.56
C TRP A 88 -12.75 -14.58 -3.82
N TRP A 89 -13.15 -14.01 -4.95
CA TRP A 89 -14.53 -14.06 -5.44
C TRP A 89 -14.53 -14.06 -6.96
N SER A 90 -15.61 -14.59 -7.54
CA SER A 90 -15.81 -14.59 -8.98
C SER A 90 -15.93 -13.14 -9.49
N SER A 91 -15.19 -12.84 -10.55
CA SER A 91 -15.29 -11.57 -11.31
C SER A 91 -16.51 -11.56 -12.25
N ILE A 92 -17.13 -12.72 -12.42
CA ILE A 92 -18.33 -12.96 -13.23
C ILE A 92 -19.46 -13.52 -12.34
N GLU A 93 -20.67 -13.62 -12.87
CA GLU A 93 -21.84 -14.11 -12.10
C GLU A 93 -21.86 -15.64 -11.90
N THR A 94 -20.78 -16.34 -12.22
CA THR A 94 -20.67 -17.79 -12.09
C THR A 94 -20.17 -18.17 -10.70
N ILE A 95 -20.89 -19.10 -10.07
CA ILE A 95 -20.55 -19.68 -8.76
C ILE A 95 -19.77 -20.98 -8.99
N PRO A 96 -18.53 -21.10 -8.50
CA PRO A 96 -17.77 -22.35 -8.59
C PRO A 96 -18.45 -23.50 -7.84
N THR A 97 -18.22 -24.72 -8.31
CA THR A 97 -18.58 -25.94 -7.57
C THR A 97 -17.63 -26.17 -6.39
N GLU A 98 -18.06 -26.92 -5.37
CA GLU A 98 -17.23 -27.19 -4.18
C GLU A 98 -15.87 -27.84 -4.52
N GLU A 99 -15.83 -28.70 -5.55
CA GLU A 99 -14.59 -29.31 -6.02
C GLU A 99 -13.65 -28.28 -6.67
N GLU A 100 -14.21 -27.31 -7.40
CA GLU A 100 -13.46 -26.19 -7.97
C GLU A 100 -12.97 -25.24 -6.87
N GLU A 101 -13.79 -24.93 -5.86
CA GLU A 101 -13.38 -24.12 -4.71
C GLU A 101 -12.17 -24.75 -4.00
N ARG A 102 -12.23 -26.06 -3.71
CA ARG A 102 -11.12 -26.78 -3.08
C ARG A 102 -9.85 -26.77 -3.93
N ARG A 103 -9.99 -26.86 -5.26
CA ARG A 103 -8.84 -26.78 -6.18
C ARG A 103 -8.24 -25.38 -6.22
N ILE A 104 -9.08 -24.35 -6.31
CA ILE A 104 -8.65 -22.93 -6.29
C ILE A 104 -7.92 -22.64 -4.99
N ASP A 105 -8.46 -23.08 -3.84
CA ASP A 105 -7.84 -22.88 -2.54
C ASP A 105 -6.46 -23.54 -2.46
N ALA A 106 -6.32 -24.77 -2.96
CA ALA A 106 -5.03 -25.46 -3.00
C ALA A 106 -4.01 -24.73 -3.88
N GLU A 107 -4.40 -24.27 -5.08
CA GLU A 107 -3.54 -23.51 -5.98
C GLU A 107 -3.16 -22.14 -5.36
N ALA A 108 -4.10 -21.46 -4.71
CA ALA A 108 -3.87 -20.17 -4.06
C ALA A 108 -2.94 -20.31 -2.83
N LEU A 109 -3.11 -21.35 -2.03
CA LEU A 109 -2.23 -21.66 -0.90
C LEU A 109 -0.82 -22.00 -1.37
N ALA A 110 -0.67 -22.72 -2.48
CA ALA A 110 0.63 -23.06 -3.04
C ALA A 110 1.45 -21.83 -3.49
N ALA A 111 0.77 -20.71 -3.79
CA ALA A 111 1.43 -19.46 -4.14
C ALA A 111 1.94 -18.66 -2.92
N VAL A 112 1.65 -19.10 -1.69
CA VAL A 112 2.08 -18.43 -0.45
C VAL A 112 3.06 -19.29 0.32
N THR A 113 4.25 -18.76 0.59
CA THR A 113 5.26 -19.45 1.41
C THR A 113 5.14 -19.02 2.87
N LEU A 114 4.89 -19.98 3.77
CA LEU A 114 4.90 -19.77 5.22
C LEU A 114 6.14 -20.38 5.87
N GLY A 115 6.67 -19.74 6.90
CA GLY A 115 7.76 -20.30 7.70
C GLY A 115 8.15 -19.47 8.92
N PRO A 116 9.23 -19.85 9.62
CA PRO A 116 9.79 -19.07 10.72
C PRO A 116 10.57 -17.86 10.16
N GLY A 117 9.97 -16.67 10.19
CA GLY A 117 10.52 -15.47 9.51
C GLY A 117 11.73 -14.82 10.21
N PRO A 118 12.64 -14.18 9.44
CA PRO A 118 12.44 -12.78 9.10
C PRO A 118 12.45 -12.52 7.58
N ALA A 119 11.47 -11.77 7.09
CA ALA A 119 11.24 -11.50 5.67
C ALA A 119 11.85 -10.15 5.26
N ALA A 120 12.60 -10.08 4.15
CA ALA A 120 13.11 -8.81 3.66
C ALA A 120 11.98 -8.03 2.96
N ASP A 121 11.64 -6.90 3.57
CA ASP A 121 10.50 -6.02 3.34
C ASP A 121 11.02 -4.57 3.08
N VAL A 122 10.18 -3.66 2.60
CA VAL A 122 10.40 -2.20 2.61
C VAL A 122 10.91 -1.74 3.97
N ASP A 123 10.42 -2.31 5.08
CA ASP A 123 10.93 -2.01 6.42
C ASP A 123 12.42 -2.41 6.59
N SER A 124 12.88 -3.45 5.89
CA SER A 124 14.30 -3.83 5.83
C SER A 124 15.11 -2.88 4.95
N GLN A 125 14.53 -2.34 3.87
CA GLN A 125 15.17 -1.31 3.06
C GLN A 125 15.30 0.01 3.82
N LEU A 126 14.26 0.43 4.55
CA LEU A 126 14.30 1.61 5.44
C LEU A 126 15.34 1.43 6.55
N ARG A 127 15.40 0.25 7.20
CA ARG A 127 16.46 -0.09 8.15
C ARG A 127 17.85 -0.10 7.50
N GLY A 128 17.95 -0.53 6.25
CA GLY A 128 19.19 -0.47 5.46
C GLY A 128 19.67 0.96 5.20
N LEU A 129 18.76 1.88 4.86
CA LEU A 129 19.08 3.31 4.69
C LEU A 129 19.59 3.94 5.99
N VAL A 130 18.96 3.58 7.13
CA VAL A 130 19.42 4.02 8.46
C VAL A 130 20.82 3.47 8.76
N ALA A 131 21.04 2.17 8.58
CA ALA A 131 22.33 1.54 8.84
C ALA A 131 23.44 2.05 7.91
N GLY A 132 23.10 2.41 6.67
CA GLY A 132 24.02 2.99 5.69
C GLY A 132 24.30 4.49 5.90
N GLY A 133 23.55 5.17 6.78
CA GLY A 133 23.71 6.60 7.06
C GLY A 133 23.22 7.54 5.96
N ASP A 134 22.50 7.04 4.96
CA ASP A 134 21.93 7.86 3.88
C ASP A 134 20.60 8.49 4.35
N HIS A 135 20.75 9.50 5.20
CA HIS A 135 19.61 10.16 5.82
C HIS A 135 18.79 10.99 4.83
N ASP A 136 19.36 11.46 3.72
CA ASP A 136 18.63 12.22 2.70
C ASP A 136 17.72 11.30 1.89
N ALA A 137 18.21 10.10 1.52
CA ALA A 137 17.37 9.08 0.91
C ALA A 137 16.26 8.61 1.86
N LEU A 138 16.56 8.44 3.15
CA LEU A 138 15.56 8.10 4.16
C LEU A 138 14.48 9.19 4.29
N ALA A 139 14.87 10.47 4.30
CA ALA A 139 13.95 11.62 4.33
C ALA A 139 12.98 11.59 3.15
N SER A 140 13.54 11.45 1.95
CA SER A 140 12.78 11.41 0.71
C SER A 140 11.81 10.22 0.68
N ALA A 141 12.27 9.03 1.09
CA ALA A 141 11.45 7.83 1.14
C ALA A 141 10.27 8.00 2.10
N LEU A 142 10.50 8.47 3.34
CA LEU A 142 9.43 8.67 4.32
C LEU A 142 8.44 9.77 3.90
N ALA A 143 8.93 10.87 3.34
CA ALA A 143 8.07 11.95 2.84
C ALA A 143 7.20 11.50 1.66
N LEU A 144 7.73 10.67 0.75
CA LEU A 144 6.94 10.08 -0.33
C LEU A 144 5.85 9.16 0.24
N LEU A 145 6.21 8.27 1.17
CA LEU A 145 5.28 7.36 1.84
C LEU A 145 4.17 8.12 2.59
N ALA A 146 4.49 9.25 3.20
CA ALA A 146 3.53 10.10 3.90
C ALA A 146 2.47 10.73 2.96
N ARG A 147 2.78 10.89 1.66
CA ARG A 147 1.88 11.49 0.65
C ARG A 147 0.99 10.50 -0.07
N VAL A 148 1.50 9.30 -0.34
CA VAL A 148 0.75 8.27 -1.08
C VAL A 148 -0.36 7.77 -0.16
N PRO A 149 -1.65 7.74 -0.56
CA PRO A 149 -2.68 7.06 0.22
C PRO A 149 -2.23 5.61 0.51
N ASP A 150 -2.87 4.87 1.41
CA ASP A 150 -2.56 3.44 1.58
C ASP A 150 -3.53 2.59 0.73
N PRO A 151 -3.64 2.72 -0.61
CA PRO A 151 -4.49 1.80 -1.34
C PRO A 151 -3.82 0.43 -1.35
N PRO A 152 -4.60 -0.66 -1.44
CA PRO A 152 -4.01 -1.92 -1.83
C PRO A 152 -3.32 -1.76 -3.19
N THR A 153 -2.17 -2.40 -3.35
CA THR A 153 -1.51 -2.49 -4.65
C THR A 153 -2.33 -3.41 -5.54
N ALA A 154 -2.72 -2.90 -6.70
CA ALA A 154 -3.51 -3.61 -7.70
C ALA A 154 -2.60 -4.22 -8.77
N PHE A 155 -2.80 -5.51 -9.04
CA PHE A 155 -2.10 -6.25 -10.09
C PHE A 155 -3.09 -6.70 -11.16
N GLN A 156 -2.73 -6.44 -12.40
CA GLN A 156 -3.54 -6.73 -13.58
C GLN A 156 -2.94 -7.89 -14.39
N ASP A 157 -3.78 -8.60 -15.13
CA ASP A 157 -3.34 -9.55 -16.15
C ASP A 157 -2.77 -8.83 -17.40
N PRO A 158 -2.16 -9.56 -18.36
CA PRO A 158 -1.65 -8.97 -19.61
C PRO A 158 -2.71 -8.23 -20.43
N GLU A 159 -3.98 -8.57 -20.25
CA GLU A 159 -5.14 -7.96 -20.91
C GLU A 159 -5.63 -6.69 -20.18
N GLY A 160 -5.07 -6.37 -19.00
CA GLY A 160 -5.35 -5.15 -18.24
C GLY A 160 -6.50 -5.25 -17.23
N PHE A 161 -7.02 -6.44 -16.95
CA PHE A 161 -8.06 -6.65 -15.94
C PHE A 161 -7.46 -6.75 -14.54
N LEU A 162 -8.11 -6.13 -13.55
CA LEU A 162 -7.73 -6.26 -12.14
C LEU A 162 -7.93 -7.70 -11.67
N ARG A 163 -6.86 -8.35 -11.22
CA ARG A 163 -6.88 -9.75 -10.76
C ARG A 163 -6.51 -9.91 -9.29
N VAL A 164 -5.50 -9.19 -8.82
CA VAL A 164 -5.00 -9.34 -7.45
C VAL A 164 -4.91 -7.99 -6.76
N MET A 165 -5.33 -7.92 -5.49
CA MET A 165 -5.12 -6.78 -4.60
C MET A 165 -4.25 -7.21 -3.43
N THR A 166 -3.16 -6.49 -3.18
CA THR A 166 -2.29 -6.76 -2.03
C THR A 166 -2.34 -5.60 -1.05
N PRO A 167 -2.35 -5.86 0.26
CA PRO A 167 -2.39 -4.77 1.22
C PRO A 167 -1.00 -4.10 1.25
N GLU A 168 -0.91 -2.79 1.49
CA GLU A 168 0.36 -2.02 1.60
C GLU A 168 0.67 -1.51 3.02
N SER A 169 1.91 -1.65 3.50
CA SER A 169 2.32 -1.17 4.84
C SER A 169 1.92 0.27 5.05
N SER A 170 1.06 0.48 6.05
CA SER A 170 0.57 1.80 6.34
C SER A 170 1.76 2.66 6.75
N PHE A 171 1.69 3.94 6.42
CA PHE A 171 2.74 4.89 6.75
C PHE A 171 3.15 4.81 8.25
N GLU A 172 2.20 4.65 9.16
CA GLU A 172 2.45 4.60 10.60
C GLU A 172 3.32 3.39 10.98
N ARG A 173 3.07 2.23 10.38
CA ARG A 173 3.85 1.01 10.61
C ARG A 173 5.26 1.16 10.06
N ARG A 174 5.40 1.74 8.86
CA ARG A 174 6.70 2.01 8.22
C ARG A 174 7.54 3.00 9.03
N LEU A 175 6.90 4.06 9.54
CA LEU A 175 7.55 5.05 10.40
C LEU A 175 8.02 4.41 11.71
N ALA A 176 7.22 3.53 12.32
CA ALA A 176 7.60 2.82 13.55
C ALA A 176 8.74 1.82 13.36
N ALA A 177 8.94 1.30 12.15
CA ALA A 177 10.06 0.41 11.83
C ALA A 177 11.41 1.15 11.67
N VAL A 178 11.39 2.48 11.52
CA VAL A 178 12.60 3.31 11.48
C VAL A 178 13.05 3.57 12.92
N PRO A 179 14.26 3.13 13.32
CA PRO A 179 14.76 3.38 14.67
C PRO A 179 15.28 4.81 14.80
N LEU A 180 14.37 5.80 14.77
CA LEU A 180 14.69 7.23 14.79
C LEU A 180 15.53 7.64 15.99
N GLU A 181 15.38 6.93 17.10
CA GLU A 181 16.10 7.15 18.36
C GLU A 181 17.60 6.83 18.25
N THR A 182 18.02 6.12 17.19
CA THR A 182 19.43 5.85 16.89
C THR A 182 20.08 6.95 16.04
N LEU A 183 19.28 7.86 15.49
CA LEU A 183 19.77 9.00 14.72
C LEU A 183 20.13 10.18 15.64
N PRO A 184 20.99 11.11 15.20
CA PRO A 184 21.14 12.39 15.88
C PRO A 184 19.77 13.08 16.02
N VAL A 185 19.44 13.56 17.22
CA VAL A 185 18.11 14.11 17.56
C VAL A 185 17.66 15.18 16.56
N GLU A 186 18.54 16.12 16.22
CA GLU A 186 18.25 17.17 15.23
C GLU A 186 17.90 16.59 13.86
N ARG A 187 18.57 15.51 13.45
CA ARG A 187 18.33 14.85 12.17
C ARG A 187 17.00 14.11 12.16
N ALA A 188 16.67 13.43 13.25
CA ALA A 188 15.37 12.79 13.42
C ALA A 188 14.22 13.81 13.38
N LEU A 189 14.39 14.97 14.02
CA LEU A 189 13.37 16.03 14.00
C LEU A 189 13.21 16.67 12.61
N LEU A 190 14.30 16.88 11.86
CA LEU A 190 14.22 17.35 10.48
C LEU A 190 13.46 16.35 9.58
N LEU A 191 13.75 15.05 9.71
CA LEU A 191 13.03 13.99 9.01
C LEU A 191 11.53 14.03 9.32
N LEU A 192 11.19 14.13 10.60
CA LEU A 192 9.81 14.16 11.07
C LEU A 192 9.07 15.43 10.63
N ARG A 193 9.75 16.59 10.54
CA ARG A 193 9.17 17.83 10.01
C ARG A 193 8.72 17.67 8.56
N ASP A 194 9.57 17.09 7.74
CA ASP A 194 9.28 16.90 6.31
C ASP A 194 8.14 15.87 6.12
N CYS A 195 8.09 14.84 6.97
CA CYS A 195 6.96 13.90 7.05
C CYS A 195 5.67 14.57 7.54
N ALA A 196 5.75 15.41 8.57
CA ALA A 196 4.61 16.13 9.14
C ALA A 196 3.94 17.03 8.11
N PHE A 197 4.73 17.80 7.36
CA PHE A 197 4.22 18.71 6.34
C PHE A 197 3.50 17.97 5.21
N THR A 198 3.92 16.74 4.92
CA THR A 198 3.36 15.93 3.84
C THR A 198 2.16 15.09 4.27
N ALA A 199 2.11 14.62 5.52
CA ALA A 199 1.05 13.79 6.09
C ALA A 199 -0.33 14.50 6.07
N THR A 200 -1.24 14.05 5.19
CA THR A 200 -2.60 14.64 5.04
C THR A 200 -3.64 14.00 5.96
N LEU A 201 -3.46 12.74 6.32
CA LEU A 201 -4.43 11.97 7.11
C LEU A 201 -4.22 12.18 8.62
N PRO A 202 -5.29 12.32 9.44
CA PRO A 202 -5.17 12.50 10.89
C PRO A 202 -4.33 11.41 11.58
N ARG A 203 -4.51 10.14 11.21
CA ARG A 203 -3.74 9.02 11.77
C ARG A 203 -2.23 9.11 11.52
N ARG A 204 -1.81 9.59 10.34
CA ARG A 204 -0.40 9.77 9.98
C ARG A 204 0.24 10.90 10.76
N ARG A 205 -0.51 12.00 10.93
CA ARG A 205 -0.10 13.14 11.75
C ARG A 205 0.09 12.73 13.22
N ALA A 206 -0.82 11.93 13.76
CA ALA A 206 -0.67 11.37 15.10
C ALA A 206 0.59 10.50 15.23
N ALA A 207 0.86 9.62 14.25
CA ALA A 207 2.06 8.78 14.26
C ALA A 207 3.37 9.60 14.19
N VAL A 208 3.40 10.70 13.43
CA VAL A 208 4.55 11.62 13.39
C VAL A 208 4.75 12.33 14.72
N ALA A 209 3.66 12.80 15.34
CA ALA A 209 3.71 13.44 16.66
C ALA A 209 4.21 12.46 17.75
N GLU A 210 3.71 11.21 17.76
CA GLU A 210 4.19 10.17 18.66
C GLU A 210 5.67 9.86 18.46
N ALA A 211 6.13 9.76 17.20
CA ALA A 211 7.53 9.55 16.89
C ALA A 211 8.43 10.72 17.36
N ALA A 212 7.97 11.97 17.17
CA ALA A 212 8.68 13.15 17.67
C ALA A 212 8.81 13.16 19.20
N ALA A 213 7.72 12.81 19.91
CA ALA A 213 7.73 12.69 21.36
C ALA A 213 8.71 11.63 21.86
N ARG A 214 8.82 10.47 21.18
CA ARG A 214 9.81 9.43 21.51
C ARG A 214 11.24 9.90 21.32
N VAL A 215 11.53 10.57 20.20
CA VAL A 215 12.87 11.14 19.91
C VAL A 215 13.28 12.14 20.99
N LEU A 216 12.38 13.04 21.39
CA LEU A 216 12.65 14.03 22.43
C LEU A 216 12.83 13.41 23.81
N ALA A 217 12.05 12.38 24.15
CA ALA A 217 12.19 11.68 25.43
C ALA A 217 13.53 10.94 25.57
N GLY A 218 14.12 10.51 24.44
CA GLY A 218 15.42 9.85 24.40
C GLY A 218 16.63 10.80 24.30
N ALA A 219 16.41 12.10 24.12
CA ALA A 219 17.47 13.08 23.91
C ALA A 219 18.15 13.49 25.25
N PRO A 220 19.49 13.38 25.39
CA PRO A 220 20.19 13.98 26.51
C PRO A 220 20.17 15.51 26.38
N GLU A 221 19.72 16.21 27.42
CA GLU A 221 19.56 17.68 27.56
C GLU A 221 19.16 18.46 26.28
N ALA A 222 17.91 18.94 26.24
CA ALA A 222 17.39 19.70 25.10
C ALA A 222 18.16 21.02 24.88
N SER A 223 18.90 21.10 23.78
CA SER A 223 19.49 22.35 23.31
C SER A 223 18.41 23.29 22.77
N ALA A 224 18.69 24.60 22.71
CA ALA A 224 17.77 25.56 22.09
C ALA A 224 17.41 25.17 20.65
N ARG A 225 18.38 24.62 19.91
CA ARG A 225 18.19 24.13 18.54
C ARG A 225 17.22 22.95 18.45
N VAL A 226 17.28 22.02 19.41
CA VAL A 226 16.32 20.90 19.49
C VAL A 226 14.91 21.41 19.75
N GLY A 227 14.76 22.44 20.60
CA GLY A 227 13.48 23.11 20.84
C GLY A 227 12.92 23.74 19.56
N GLU A 228 13.72 24.52 18.83
CA GLU A 228 13.32 25.13 17.55
C GLU A 228 12.87 24.10 16.51
N LEU A 229 13.56 22.96 16.43
CA LEU A 229 13.21 21.89 15.50
C LEU A 229 11.94 21.15 15.93
N ALA A 230 11.72 20.95 17.23
CA ALA A 230 10.47 20.38 17.74
C ALA A 230 9.28 21.29 17.39
N ASP A 231 9.40 22.60 17.64
CA ASP A 231 8.39 23.59 17.26
C ASP A 231 8.14 23.60 15.75
N ALA A 232 9.19 23.37 14.94
CA ALA A 232 9.06 23.27 13.49
C ALA A 232 8.28 22.00 13.05
N VAL A 233 8.42 20.87 13.75
CA VAL A 233 7.61 19.67 13.51
C VAL A 233 6.14 19.95 13.82
N ASP A 234 5.84 20.59 14.94
CA ASP A 234 4.47 20.94 15.34
C ASP A 234 3.83 21.92 14.35
N ALA A 235 4.57 22.95 13.93
CA ALA A 235 4.14 23.87 12.89
C ALA A 235 3.86 23.12 11.57
N ALA A 236 4.73 22.18 11.18
CA ALA A 236 4.56 21.38 9.97
C ALA A 236 3.33 20.48 10.04
N LEU A 237 3.01 19.90 11.20
CA LEU A 237 1.76 19.16 11.42
C LEU A 237 0.56 20.07 11.13
N GLU A 238 0.59 21.33 11.58
CA GLU A 238 -0.42 22.35 11.29
C GLU A 238 -0.37 22.94 9.87
N ARG A 239 0.45 22.36 8.97
CA ARG A 239 0.66 22.85 7.59
C ARG A 239 1.31 24.23 7.49
N ARG A 240 2.04 24.64 8.53
CA ARG A 240 2.86 25.85 8.55
C ARG A 240 4.32 25.45 8.32
N TRP A 241 4.91 25.85 7.19
CA TRP A 241 6.32 25.56 6.91
C TRP A 241 7.25 26.60 7.54
N SER A 242 8.38 26.14 8.09
CA SER A 242 9.45 26.99 8.60
C SER A 242 10.81 26.46 8.13
N ALA A 243 11.68 27.34 7.66
CA ALA A 243 12.98 27.00 7.06
C ALA A 243 14.09 26.73 8.09
N VAL A 244 13.70 26.40 9.33
CA VAL A 244 14.57 26.17 10.48
C VAL A 244 15.68 25.19 10.17
#